data_AF-A0A9R1PCU2-F1
#
_entry.id   AF-A0A9R1PCU2-F1
#
_cell.length_a   1.000
_cell.length_b   1.000
_cell.length_c   1.000
_cell.angle_alpha   90.00
_cell.angle_beta   90.00
_cell.angle_gamma   90.00
#
_symmetry.space_group_name_H-M   'P 1'
#
loop_
_entity.id
_entity.type
_entity.pdbx_description
1 polymer ?
#
loop_
_entity_poly.entity_id
_entity_poly.type
_entity_poly.pdbx_seq_one_letter_code
_entity_poly.pdbx_strand_id
1 'polypeptide(L)' 'MTGMRLGGVRRIIVSPDIGYPDNDLNKLGPKPTTFSGQRALDFVLRNQGLIDKTLLFDIELIRIIPSQ' A
#
# COMPACT_ATOMS: atom_id res chain seq x y z
N MET A 1 -10.51 5.22 -7.25
CA MET A 1 -11.79 4.56 -6.92
C MET A 1 -12.96 4.99 -7.80
N THR A 2 -12.84 6.10 -8.54
CA THR A 2 -13.84 6.60 -9.50
C THR A 2 -14.35 5.50 -10.43
N GLY A 3 -15.66 5.44 -10.61
CA GLY A 3 -16.33 4.49 -11.51
C GLY A 3 -16.52 3.07 -10.97
N MET A 4 -16.13 2.77 -9.73
CA MET A 4 -16.49 1.51 -9.09
C MET A 4 -17.97 1.51 -8.66
N ARG A 5 -18.56 0.31 -8.60
CA ARG A 5 -19.94 0.08 -8.11
C ARG A 5 -19.89 -0.62 -6.74
N LEU A 6 -20.91 -0.42 -5.91
CA LEU A 6 -21.04 -1.11 -4.62
C LEU A 6 -20.96 -2.63 -4.80
N GLY A 7 -20.21 -3.31 -3.92
CA GLY A 7 -19.89 -4.74 -4.02
C GLY A 7 -18.88 -5.10 -5.12
N GLY A 8 -18.42 -4.14 -5.90
CA GLY A 8 -17.43 -4.36 -6.96
C GLY A 8 -16.04 -4.59 -6.37
N VAL A 9 -15.35 -5.60 -6.91
CA VAL A 9 -13.96 -5.92 -6.58
C VAL A 9 -13.03 -5.42 -7.69
N ARG A 10 -11.90 -4.81 -7.31
CA ARG A 10 -10.88 -4.34 -8.26
C ARG A 10 -9.48 -4.57 -7.71
N ARG A 11 -8.56 -4.97 -8.58
CA ARG A 11 -7.12 -4.94 -8.31
C ARG A 11 -6.54 -3.60 -8.70
N ILE A 12 -5.76 -2.99 -7.81
CA ILE A 12 -5.02 -1.76 -8.06
C ILE A 12 -3.54 -2.06 -7.90
N ILE A 13 -2.76 -1.64 -8.89
CA ILE A 13 -1.31 -1.72 -8.90
C ILE A 13 -0.81 -0.29 -8.78
N VAL A 14 -0.05 0.00 -7.73
CA VAL A 14 0.44 1.34 -7.41
C VAL A 14 1.96 1.31 -7.48
N SER A 15 2.50 2.10 -8.39
CA SER A 15 3.94 2.23 -8.55
C SER A 15 4.56 2.97 -7.34
N PRO A 16 5.85 2.76 -7.05
CA PRO A 16 6.49 3.30 -5.84
C PRO A 16 6.43 4.83 -5.71
N ASP A 17 6.43 5.56 -6.83
CA ASP A 17 6.41 7.02 -6.91
C ASP A 17 5.11 7.67 -6.41
N ILE A 18 4.00 6.94 -6.42
CA ILE A 18 2.69 7.39 -5.92
C ILE A 18 2.14 6.51 -4.78
N GLY A 19 2.85 5.43 -4.43
CA GLY A 19 2.41 4.45 -3.45
C GLY A 19 2.68 4.84 -2.00
N TYR A 20 3.79 5.53 -1.74
CA TYR A 20 4.20 5.93 -0.40
C TYR A 20 4.20 7.46 -0.26
N PRO A 21 3.68 7.99 0.87
CA PRO A 21 3.58 9.42 1.08
C PRO A 21 4.98 10.06 1.15
N ASP A 22 5.16 11.19 0.48
CA ASP A 22 6.41 11.97 0.47
C ASP A 22 7.65 11.15 0.08
N ASN A 23 7.45 10.03 -0.63
CA ASN A 23 8.48 9.04 -0.94
C ASN A 23 9.17 8.43 0.31
N ASP A 24 8.56 8.56 1.49
CA ASP A 24 9.01 7.93 2.73
C ASP A 24 8.26 6.62 2.95
N LEU A 25 8.95 5.53 2.64
CA LEU A 25 8.44 4.16 2.75
C LEU A 25 8.11 3.76 4.20
N ASN A 26 8.60 4.51 5.20
CA ASN A 26 8.41 4.25 6.62
C ASN A 26 7.36 5.14 7.28
N LYS A 27 6.78 6.11 6.57
CA LYS A 27 5.95 7.14 7.20
C LYS A 27 4.61 6.60 7.71
N LEU A 28 3.97 5.71 6.96
CA LEU A 28 2.68 5.10 7.30
C LEU A 28 2.83 3.60 7.57
N GLY A 29 2.06 3.11 8.55
CA GLY A 29 1.99 1.69 8.88
C GLY A 29 1.11 0.89 7.88
N PRO A 30 0.89 -0.42 8.12
CA PRO A 30 1.25 -1.17 9.33
C PRO A 30 2.74 -1.57 9.36
N LYS A 31 3.34 -1.55 10.55
CA LYS A 31 4.71 -2.03 10.80
C LYS A 31 4.66 -3.25 11.71
N PRO A 32 5.45 -4.30 11.46
CA PRO A 32 5.54 -5.42 12.37
C PRO A 32 6.01 -4.98 13.76
N THR A 33 5.49 -5.61 14.81
CA THR A 33 5.88 -5.33 16.20
C THR A 33 7.00 -6.25 16.70
N THR A 34 7.30 -7.32 15.96
CA THR A 34 8.39 -8.25 16.28
C THR A 34 9.70 -7.78 15.66
N PHE A 35 10.82 -8.06 16.33
CA PHE A 35 12.16 -7.75 15.81
C PHE A 35 12.42 -8.35 14.43
N SER A 36 12.03 -9.62 14.23
CA SER A 36 12.17 -10.31 12.95
C SER A 36 11.36 -9.64 11.84
N GLY A 37 10.11 -9.26 12.13
CA GLY A 37 9.26 -8.56 11.17
C GLY A 37 9.80 -7.17 10.83
N GLN A 38 10.30 -6.43 11.82
CA GLN A 38 10.90 -5.11 11.60
C GLN A 38 12.13 -5.21 10.70
N ARG A 39 13.00 -6.20 10.94
CA ARG A 39 14.20 -6.46 10.12
C ARG A 39 13.85 -6.92 8.70
N ALA A 40 12.81 -7.73 8.54
CA ALA A 40 12.32 -8.14 7.23
C ALA A 40 11.77 -6.96 6.42
N LEU A 41 11.01 -6.06 7.07
CA LEU A 41 10.55 -4.82 6.44
C LEU A 41 11.72 -3.91 6.07
N ASP A 42 12.67 -3.68 6.99
CA ASP A 42 13.87 -2.87 6.73
C ASP A 42 14.68 -3.39 5.54
N PHE A 43 14.81 -4.72 5.39
CA PHE A 43 15.51 -5.33 4.26
C PHE A 43 14.87 -4.96 2.92
N VAL A 44 13.54 -4.99 2.85
CA VAL A 44 12.77 -4.62 1.66
C VAL A 44 12.92 -3.13 1.36
N LEU A 45 12.74 -2.28 2.37
CA LEU A 45 12.69 -0.83 2.17
C LEU A 45 14.06 -0.22 1.84
N ARG A 46 15.13 -0.70 2.47
CA ARG A 46 16.49 -0.14 2.31
C ARG A 46 17.22 -0.65 1.07
N ASN A 47 16.70 -1.67 0.38
CA ASN A 47 17.33 -2.20 -0.82
C ASN A 47 17.14 -1.22 -2.00
N GLN A 48 18.25 -0.73 -2.55
CA GLN A 48 18.29 0.25 -3.65
C GLN A 48 18.49 -0.44 -5.01
N GLY A 49 17.50 -1.22 -5.46
CA GLY A 49 17.41 -1.64 -6.87
C GLY A 49 17.17 -3.12 -7.14
N LEU A 50 17.14 -3.99 -6.11
CA LEU A 50 16.90 -5.43 -6.30
C LEU A 50 15.53 -5.90 -5.78
N ILE A 51 14.69 -4.98 -5.28
CA ILE A 51 13.38 -5.32 -4.71
C ILE A 51 12.31 -4.40 -5.29
N ASP A 52 11.30 -5.01 -5.89
CA ASP A 52 10.10 -4.33 -6.36
C ASP A 52 9.30 -3.79 -5.16
N LYS A 53 8.99 -2.49 -5.20
CA LYS A 53 8.24 -1.77 -4.16
C LYS A 53 6.82 -1.44 -4.62
N THR A 54 6.37 -2.01 -5.73
CA THR A 54 5.01 -1.87 -6.24
C THR A 54 4.03 -2.42 -5.22
N LEU A 55 3.00 -1.65 -4.93
CA LEU A 55 1.92 -2.08 -4.03
C LEU A 55 0.78 -2.67 -4.86
N LEU A 56 0.33 -3.86 -4.48
CA LEU A 56 -0.81 -4.53 -5.08
C LEU A 56 -1.92 -4.65 -4.05
N PHE A 57 -3.05 -4.04 -4.36
CA PHE A 57 -4.24 -4.07 -3.51
C PHE A 57 -5.38 -4.75 -4.25
N ASP A 58 -5.99 -5.74 -3.62
CA ASP A 58 -7.33 -6.19 -3.97
C ASP A 58 -8.31 -5.48 -3.05
N ILE A 59 -9.23 -4.72 -3.63
CA ILE A 59 -10.19 -3.90 -2.90
C ILE A 59 -11.63 -4.28 -3.25
N GLU A 60 -12.51 -4.23 -2.24
CA GLU A 60 -13.95 -4.35 -2.39
C GLU A 60 -14.62 -3.05 -1.95
N LEU A 61 -15.54 -2.52 -2.77
CA LEU A 61 -16.30 -1.33 -2.40
C LEU A 61 -17.51 -1.68 -1.53
N ILE A 62 -17.33 -1.60 -0.21
CA ILE A 62 -18.38 -1.96 0.76
C ILE A 62 -19.46 -0.87 0.86
N ARG A 63 -19.08 0.41 0.91
CA ARG A 63 -20.03 1.54 1.04
C ARG A 63 -19.47 2.84 0.47
N ILE A 64 -20.37 3.75 0.08
CA ILE A 64 -20.06 5.14 -0.28
C ILE A 64 -20.72 6.04 0.76
N ILE A 65 -19.94 6.94 1.39
CA ILE A 65 -20.46 7.95 2.31
C ILE A 65 -20.42 9.28 1.56
N PRO A 66 -21.56 9.99 1.38
CA PRO A 66 -21.57 11.30 0.75
C PRO A 66 -20.70 12.28 1.54
N SER A 67 -19.83 13.03 0.86
CA SER A 67 -19.20 14.21 1.45
C SER A 67 -20.26 15.28 1.63
N GLN A 68 -20.43 15.78 2.86
CA GLN A 68 -21.26 16.97 3.12
C GLN A 68 -20.70 18.21 2.43
#